data_AF-A0A024TY12-F1
#
_entry.id   AF-A0A024TY12-F1
#
_cell.length_a   1.000
_cell.length_b   1.000
_cell.length_c   1.000
_cell.angle_alpha   90.00
_cell.angle_beta   90.00
_cell.angle_gamma   90.00
#
_symmetry.space_group_name_H-M   'P 1'
#
loop_
_entity.id
_entity.type
_entity.pdbx_description
1 polymer ?
#
loop_
_entity_poly.entity_id
_entity_poly.type
_entity_poly.pdbx_seq_one_letter_code
_entity_poly.pdbx_strand_id
1 'polypeptide(L)'
;MWAKPLDDTPFFRDFGRLISRVRVVYTHAVCEDRRDNIDPTSSNPIASMIAVSKAVAAHISPSDRINYALDAVLSTTADCETAARAIGIVLGESSPTISLLKLIHQNVVLAGLCRIHASSSPSILLKDVRSPDGWQIHVVLGPSTCQLVHMRTEQPADASLPPFRVQWEVRCVFSRAITELTAVRLRMTSLEFGKVGVDATAAHRDAIRSHFLGGDLFLA
;
A
#
# COMPACT_ATOMS: atom_id res chain seq x y z
N MET A 1 -6.14 1.46 -13.25
CA MET A 1 -4.93 2.21 -12.85
C MET A 1 -3.65 1.55 -13.36
N TRP A 2 -3.42 0.25 -13.13
CA TRP A 2 -2.20 -0.42 -13.59
C TRP A 2 -2.02 -0.40 -15.12
N ALA A 3 -3.12 -0.41 -15.89
CA ALA A 3 -3.11 -0.34 -17.36
C ALA A 3 -2.98 1.08 -17.93
N LYS A 4 -3.02 2.13 -17.09
CA LYS A 4 -2.87 3.51 -17.57
C LYS A 4 -1.41 3.82 -17.93
N PRO A 5 -1.16 4.74 -18.89
CA PRO A 5 0.17 5.31 -19.13
C PRO A 5 0.80 5.86 -17.85
N LEU A 6 2.13 5.87 -17.77
CA LEU A 6 2.83 6.29 -16.56
C LEU A 6 2.55 7.75 -16.19
N ASP A 7 2.54 8.63 -17.20
CA ASP A 7 2.25 10.06 -17.06
C ASP A 7 0.82 10.38 -16.58
N ASP A 8 -0.13 9.48 -16.83
CA ASP A 8 -1.53 9.61 -16.39
C ASP A 8 -1.74 9.16 -14.93
N THR A 9 -0.65 8.82 -14.23
CA THR A 9 -0.67 8.38 -12.84
C THR A 9 0.18 9.28 -11.97
N PRO A 10 -0.09 9.37 -10.67
CA PRO A 10 0.74 10.15 -9.75
C PRO A 10 2.10 9.47 -9.45
N PHE A 11 2.54 8.48 -10.23
CA PHE A 11 3.68 7.62 -9.92
C PHE A 11 4.96 8.41 -9.60
N PHE A 12 5.37 9.34 -10.47
CA PHE A 12 6.63 10.09 -10.28
C PHE A 12 6.66 10.91 -8.98
N ARG A 13 5.50 11.45 -8.59
CA ARG A 13 5.34 12.21 -7.35
C ARG A 13 5.22 11.31 -6.12
N ASP A 14 4.45 10.23 -6.23
CA ASP A 14 4.04 9.43 -5.08
C ASP A 14 5.03 8.31 -4.74
N PHE A 15 5.80 7.78 -5.70
CA PHE A 15 6.66 6.63 -5.47
C PHE A 15 7.72 6.91 -4.39
N GLY A 16 8.52 7.97 -4.56
CA GLY A 16 9.51 8.37 -3.56
C GLY A 16 8.88 8.85 -2.25
N ARG A 17 7.73 9.53 -2.30
CA ARG A 17 7.00 9.99 -1.11
C ARG A 17 6.52 8.84 -0.23
N LEU A 18 6.12 7.73 -0.85
CA LEU A 18 5.52 6.58 -0.16
C LEU A 18 6.51 5.43 0.07
N ILE A 19 7.72 5.49 -0.49
CA ILE A 19 8.65 4.36 -0.45
C ILE A 19 9.00 3.90 0.96
N SER A 20 9.08 4.82 1.93
CA SER A 20 9.35 4.50 3.34
C SER A 20 8.24 3.65 3.99
N ARG A 21 7.05 3.62 3.37
CA ARG A 21 5.90 2.81 3.79
C ARG A 21 5.82 1.48 3.06
N VAL A 22 6.65 1.27 2.04
CA VAL A 22 6.61 0.05 1.22
C VAL A 22 7.37 -1.06 1.93
N ARG A 23 6.86 -2.29 1.88
CA ARG A 23 7.55 -3.50 2.31
C ARG A 23 7.41 -4.54 1.21
N VAL A 24 8.51 -5.19 0.83
CA VAL A 24 8.44 -6.34 -0.08
C VAL A 24 8.43 -7.60 0.77
N VAL A 25 7.45 -8.46 0.55
CA VAL A 25 7.25 -9.70 1.29
C VAL A 25 7.27 -10.87 0.33
N TYR A 26 8.13 -11.85 0.56
CA TYR A 26 8.15 -13.08 -0.22
C TYR A 26 7.29 -14.15 0.46
N THR A 27 6.41 -14.78 -0.30
CA THR A 27 5.63 -15.93 0.16
C THR A 27 6.12 -17.16 -0.57
N HIS A 28 6.76 -18.08 0.15
CA HIS A 28 7.09 -19.40 -0.38
C HIS A 28 5.93 -20.34 -0.09
N ALA A 29 5.77 -21.39 -0.89
CA ALA A 29 4.62 -22.30 -0.85
C ALA A 29 4.35 -23.01 0.50
N VAL A 30 5.18 -22.81 1.52
CA VAL A 30 5.10 -23.53 2.81
C VAL A 30 5.27 -22.62 4.05
N CYS A 31 5.76 -21.38 3.93
CA CYS A 31 5.85 -20.42 5.05
C CYS A 31 6.10 -18.98 4.54
N GLU A 32 5.64 -17.97 5.29
CA GLU A 32 6.16 -16.60 5.18
C GLU A 32 7.62 -16.60 5.65
N ASP A 33 8.60 -16.70 4.74
CA ASP A 33 10.00 -16.54 5.12
C ASP A 33 10.33 -15.04 5.18
N ARG A 34 10.33 -14.48 6.39
CA ARG A 34 10.55 -13.05 6.63
C ARG A 34 12.00 -12.59 6.38
N ARG A 35 12.92 -13.52 6.10
CA ARG A 35 14.35 -13.25 5.95
C ARG A 35 14.71 -12.48 4.67
N ASP A 36 13.88 -12.58 3.64
CA ASP A 36 14.07 -11.87 2.37
C ASP A 36 13.25 -10.58 2.26
N ASN A 37 12.55 -10.19 3.33
CA ASN A 37 11.72 -9.01 3.31
C ASN A 37 12.58 -7.75 3.17
N ILE A 38 12.25 -6.93 2.16
CA ILE A 38 12.86 -5.60 2.04
C ILE A 38 12.06 -4.66 2.92
N ASP A 39 12.68 -4.27 4.03
CA ASP A 39 12.27 -3.10 4.80
C ASP A 39 13.16 -1.92 4.36
N PRO A 40 12.66 -0.99 3.54
CA PRO A 40 13.33 0.25 3.22
C PRO A 40 13.32 1.19 4.44
N THR A 41 13.98 0.78 5.53
CA THR A 41 14.37 1.66 6.64
C THR A 41 15.64 2.45 6.33
N SER A 42 16.22 2.29 5.12
CA SER A 42 17.38 3.09 4.73
C SER A 42 17.01 4.58 4.70
N SER A 43 17.88 5.42 5.24
CA SER A 43 17.73 6.88 5.23
C SER A 43 17.72 7.50 3.82
N ASN A 44 17.93 6.70 2.77
CA ASN A 44 17.94 7.12 1.37
C ASN A 44 16.70 6.57 0.62
N PRO A 45 15.71 7.45 0.32
CA PRO A 45 14.52 7.07 -0.44
C PRO A 45 14.81 6.52 -1.85
N ILE A 46 15.84 7.04 -2.55
CA ILE A 46 16.20 6.59 -3.90
C ILE A 46 16.72 5.15 -3.87
N ALA A 47 17.61 4.84 -2.91
CA ALA A 47 18.10 3.48 -2.71
C ALA A 47 16.95 2.50 -2.43
N SER A 48 15.98 2.95 -1.63
CA SER A 48 14.77 2.17 -1.32
C SER A 48 13.90 1.93 -2.56
N MET A 49 13.71 2.95 -3.40
CA MET A 49 12.96 2.83 -4.66
C MET A 49 13.61 1.82 -5.60
N ILE A 50 14.94 1.87 -5.70
CA ILE A 50 15.73 0.93 -6.51
C ILE A 50 15.62 -0.49 -5.96
N ALA A 51 15.77 -0.69 -4.65
CA ALA A 51 15.66 -2.01 -4.02
C ALA A 51 14.29 -2.65 -4.24
N VAL A 52 13.20 -1.89 -4.03
CA VAL A 52 11.83 -2.36 -4.32
C VAL A 52 11.66 -2.66 -5.80
N SER A 53 12.14 -1.78 -6.70
CA SER A 53 12.03 -1.98 -8.14
C SER A 53 12.76 -3.23 -8.62
N LYS A 54 13.96 -3.48 -8.09
CA LYS A 54 14.75 -4.69 -8.36
C LYS A 54 14.05 -5.95 -7.89
N ALA A 55 13.52 -5.95 -6.67
CA ALA A 55 12.80 -7.11 -6.12
C ALA A 55 11.59 -7.49 -6.97
N VAL A 56 10.78 -6.50 -7.37
CA VAL A 56 9.62 -6.73 -8.23
C VAL A 56 10.07 -7.18 -9.62
N ALA A 57 11.07 -6.53 -10.23
CA ALA A 57 11.58 -6.89 -11.55
C ALA A 57 12.15 -8.32 -11.56
N ALA A 58 12.96 -8.68 -10.58
CA ALA A 58 13.54 -10.01 -10.43
C ALA A 58 12.46 -11.09 -10.29
N HIS A 59 11.34 -10.77 -9.62
CA HIS A 59 10.24 -11.72 -9.46
C HIS A 59 9.43 -11.94 -10.74
N ILE A 60 9.12 -10.87 -11.47
CA ILE A 60 8.26 -10.91 -12.66
C ILE A 60 9.04 -11.33 -13.90
N SER A 61 10.20 -10.71 -14.14
CA SER A 61 11.02 -10.93 -15.34
C SER A 61 12.50 -10.66 -15.03
N PRO A 62 13.23 -11.66 -14.48
CA PRO A 62 14.63 -11.50 -14.11
C PRO A 62 15.50 -11.03 -15.29
N SER A 63 16.34 -10.02 -15.04
CA SER A 63 17.30 -9.52 -16.03
C SER A 63 18.48 -8.81 -15.36
N ASP A 64 19.69 -9.32 -15.57
CA ASP A 64 20.92 -8.71 -15.02
C ASP A 64 21.18 -7.31 -15.59
N ARG A 65 20.80 -7.09 -16.86
CA ARG A 65 20.88 -5.77 -17.51
C ARG A 65 20.01 -4.74 -16.79
N ILE A 66 18.79 -5.11 -16.41
CA ILE A 66 17.89 -4.24 -15.64
C ILE A 66 18.50 -3.95 -14.26
N ASN A 67 19.02 -4.97 -13.59
CA ASN A 67 19.63 -4.79 -12.27
C ASN A 67 20.80 -3.81 -12.30
N TYR A 68 21.71 -3.96 -13.27
CA TYR A 68 22.84 -3.04 -13.46
C TYR A 68 22.38 -1.62 -13.81
N ALA A 69 21.41 -1.49 -14.71
CA ALA A 69 20.87 -0.18 -15.09
C ALA A 69 20.17 0.53 -13.92
N LEU A 70 19.48 -0.21 -13.04
CA LEU A 70 18.87 0.34 -11.83
C LEU A 70 19.91 0.81 -10.80
N ASP A 71 21.06 0.12 -10.69
CA ASP A 71 22.16 0.59 -9.82
C ASP A 71 22.73 1.93 -10.30
N ALA A 72 22.84 2.11 -11.62
CA ALA A 72 23.29 3.37 -12.20
C ALA A 72 22.35 4.55 -11.90
N VAL A 73 21.07 4.31 -11.60
CA VAL A 73 20.13 5.37 -11.19
C VAL A 73 20.55 5.98 -9.85
N LEU A 74 21.07 5.16 -8.92
CA LEU A 74 21.45 5.63 -7.59
C LEU A 74 22.56 6.69 -7.64
N SER A 75 23.49 6.56 -8.58
CA SER A 75 24.65 7.45 -8.71
C SER A 75 24.39 8.67 -9.60
N THR A 76 23.29 8.70 -10.35
CA THR A 76 23.03 9.72 -11.39
C THR A 76 21.87 10.65 -11.09
N THR A 77 21.09 10.38 -10.04
CA THR A 77 19.87 11.13 -9.73
C THR A 77 19.98 11.89 -8.41
N ALA A 78 19.55 13.15 -8.42
CA ALA A 78 19.65 14.05 -7.27
C ALA A 78 18.42 14.03 -6.36
N ASP A 79 17.26 13.63 -6.90
CA ASP A 79 15.98 13.66 -6.20
C ASP A 79 15.09 12.46 -6.59
N CYS A 80 14.04 12.24 -5.80
CA CYS A 80 13.14 11.10 -5.96
C CYS A 80 12.29 11.14 -7.23
N GLU A 81 11.91 12.32 -7.72
CA GLU A 81 11.08 12.42 -8.92
C GLU A 81 11.92 12.06 -10.16
N THR A 82 13.12 12.62 -10.26
CA THR A 82 14.09 12.27 -11.31
C THR A 82 14.45 10.79 -11.26
N ALA A 83 14.66 10.22 -10.06
CA ALA A 83 14.87 8.79 -9.88
C ALA A 83 13.68 7.95 -10.34
N ALA A 84 12.44 8.34 -10.02
CA ALA A 84 11.24 7.62 -10.45
C ALA A 84 11.11 7.61 -11.98
N ARG A 85 11.44 8.72 -12.66
CA ARG A 85 11.48 8.80 -14.12
C ARG A 85 12.54 7.87 -14.71
N ALA A 86 13.76 7.92 -14.19
CA ALA A 86 14.84 7.03 -14.63
C ALA A 86 14.49 5.55 -14.45
N ILE A 87 13.88 5.18 -13.32
CA ILE A 87 13.36 3.84 -13.07
C ILE A 87 12.29 3.44 -14.10
N GLY A 88 11.35 4.35 -14.40
CA GLY A 88 10.34 4.16 -15.45
C GLY A 88 10.94 3.82 -16.82
N ILE A 89 11.98 4.56 -17.22
CA ILE A 89 12.70 4.35 -18.48
C ILE A 89 13.45 3.01 -18.46
N VAL A 90 14.22 2.73 -17.41
CA VAL A 90 15.04 1.51 -17.28
C VAL A 90 14.18 0.25 -17.31
N LEU A 91 13.05 0.26 -16.60
CA LEU A 91 12.13 -0.87 -16.55
C LEU A 91 11.25 -0.96 -17.81
N GLY A 92 11.14 0.13 -18.57
CA GLY A 92 10.14 0.30 -19.61
C GLY A 92 8.79 0.70 -19.02
N GLU A 93 8.24 1.82 -19.48
CA GLU A 93 7.04 2.45 -18.92
C GLU A 93 5.78 1.58 -19.04
N SER A 94 5.77 0.66 -20.01
CA SER A 94 4.69 -0.31 -20.23
C SER A 94 4.98 -1.70 -19.63
N SER A 95 6.06 -1.84 -18.84
CA SER A 95 6.41 -3.14 -18.27
C SER A 95 5.42 -3.60 -17.19
N PRO A 96 5.27 -4.92 -16.99
CA PRO A 96 4.56 -5.48 -15.85
C PRO A 96 5.05 -4.96 -14.49
N THR A 97 6.36 -4.77 -14.34
CA THR A 97 6.98 -4.20 -13.13
C THR A 97 6.45 -2.80 -12.85
N ILE A 98 6.47 -1.90 -13.84
CA ILE A 98 5.92 -0.55 -13.71
C ILE A 98 4.41 -0.60 -13.49
N SER A 99 3.70 -1.53 -14.10
CA SER A 99 2.26 -1.74 -13.88
C SER A 99 1.91 -2.01 -12.42
N LEU A 100 2.73 -2.80 -11.71
CA LEU A 100 2.58 -3.02 -10.28
C LEU A 100 3.04 -1.81 -9.46
N LEU A 101 4.20 -1.24 -9.74
CA LEU A 101 4.76 -0.10 -8.98
C LEU A 101 3.90 1.16 -9.07
N LYS A 102 3.21 1.39 -10.20
CA LYS A 102 2.24 2.49 -10.38
C LYS A 102 1.14 2.47 -9.33
N LEU A 103 0.82 1.32 -8.76
CA LEU A 103 -0.23 1.22 -7.76
C LEU A 103 0.24 1.67 -6.35
N ILE A 104 1.53 1.94 -6.15
CA ILE A 104 2.07 2.55 -4.93
C ILE A 104 1.73 4.05 -4.93
N HIS A 105 0.44 4.37 -4.80
CA HIS A 105 -0.04 5.75 -4.70
C HIS A 105 -1.31 5.84 -3.85
N GLN A 106 -1.61 7.04 -3.33
CA GLN A 106 -2.74 7.25 -2.41
C GLN A 106 -4.12 6.96 -3.03
N ASN A 107 -4.27 7.21 -4.33
CA ASN A 107 -5.57 7.11 -5.00
C ASN A 107 -6.10 5.66 -5.09
N VAL A 108 -5.26 4.63 -4.86
CA VAL A 108 -5.71 3.22 -4.86
C VAL A 108 -6.69 2.97 -3.71
N VAL A 109 -6.43 3.57 -2.55
CA VAL A 109 -7.22 3.35 -1.33
C VAL A 109 -8.22 4.47 -1.08
N LEU A 110 -7.89 5.72 -1.45
CA LEU A 110 -8.66 6.90 -1.05
C LEU A 110 -10.11 6.88 -1.56
N ALA A 111 -10.34 6.57 -2.84
CA ALA A 111 -11.67 6.59 -3.42
C ALA A 111 -12.61 5.55 -2.77
N GLY A 112 -12.08 4.36 -2.46
CA GLY A 112 -12.81 3.32 -1.76
C GLY A 112 -13.18 3.75 -0.34
N LEU A 113 -12.21 4.25 0.43
CA LEU A 113 -12.46 4.73 1.80
C LEU A 113 -13.46 5.89 1.85
N CYS A 114 -13.36 6.85 0.92
CA CYS A 114 -14.34 7.94 0.86
C CYS A 114 -15.78 7.44 0.71
N ARG A 115 -16.00 6.41 -0.13
CA ARG A 115 -17.34 5.80 -0.30
C ARG A 115 -17.78 5.05 0.96
N ILE A 116 -16.86 4.30 1.57
CA ILE A 116 -17.16 3.58 2.82
C ILE A 116 -17.55 4.57 3.91
N HIS A 117 -16.76 5.61 4.16
CA HIS A 117 -17.03 6.58 5.21
C HIS A 117 -18.38 7.27 5.01
N ALA A 118 -18.73 7.59 3.77
CA ALA A 118 -20.04 8.15 3.45
C ALA A 118 -21.20 7.18 3.77
N SER A 119 -20.98 5.87 3.72
CA SER A 119 -22.01 4.84 3.94
C SER A 119 -22.07 4.31 5.37
N SER A 120 -20.93 4.04 6.02
CA SER A 120 -20.86 3.34 7.31
C SER A 120 -20.80 4.31 8.50
N SER A 121 -20.20 5.48 8.31
CA SER A 121 -19.91 6.39 9.42
C SER A 121 -20.05 7.87 9.04
N PRO A 122 -21.19 8.30 8.47
CA PRO A 122 -21.36 9.68 8.00
C PRO A 122 -21.24 10.72 9.13
N SER A 123 -21.52 10.31 10.38
CA SER A 123 -21.44 11.17 11.57
C SER A 123 -20.07 11.16 12.26
N ILE A 124 -19.15 10.27 11.88
CA ILE A 124 -17.85 10.13 12.53
C ILE A 124 -16.76 10.51 11.53
N LEU A 125 -16.14 11.67 11.76
CA LEU A 125 -14.99 12.09 10.97
C LEU A 125 -13.74 11.35 11.44
N LEU A 126 -13.13 10.60 10.54
CA LEU A 126 -11.86 9.90 10.74
C LEU A 126 -10.71 10.68 10.11
N LYS A 127 -9.53 10.58 10.72
CA LYS A 127 -8.25 11.10 10.20
C LYS A 127 -7.18 10.01 10.22
N ASP A 128 -6.20 10.15 9.34
CA ASP A 128 -5.05 9.26 9.30
C ASP A 128 -4.24 9.30 10.58
N VAL A 129 -3.81 8.13 11.06
CA VAL A 129 -2.72 8.02 12.02
C VAL A 129 -1.42 8.42 11.29
N ARG A 130 -0.67 9.37 11.86
CA ARG A 130 0.55 9.93 11.21
C ARG A 130 1.83 9.14 11.48
N SER A 131 1.79 8.15 12.37
CA SER A 131 2.96 7.30 12.64
C SER A 131 3.29 6.42 11.42
N PRO A 132 4.50 5.85 11.34
CA PRO A 132 4.88 4.92 10.27
C PRO A 132 3.90 3.75 10.10
N ASP A 133 3.34 3.24 11.20
CA ASP A 133 2.33 2.16 11.20
C ASP A 133 0.92 2.63 10.78
N GLY A 134 0.75 3.95 10.62
CA GLY A 134 -0.51 4.53 10.18
C GLY A 134 -0.83 4.22 8.72
N TRP A 135 0.17 4.02 7.88
CA TRP A 135 -0.04 3.52 6.52
C TRP A 135 1.15 2.70 6.06
N GLN A 136 0.91 1.41 5.79
CA GLN A 136 1.86 0.46 5.25
C GLN A 136 1.40 -0.03 3.87
N ILE A 137 2.35 -0.25 2.96
CA ILE A 137 2.09 -0.76 1.59
C ILE A 137 2.92 -2.02 1.42
N HIS A 138 2.29 -3.17 1.25
CA HIS A 138 3.01 -4.43 1.08
C HIS A 138 2.94 -4.87 -0.38
N VAL A 139 4.09 -5.17 -0.95
CA VAL A 139 4.24 -5.86 -2.23
C VAL A 139 4.52 -7.32 -1.90
N VAL A 140 3.51 -8.18 -2.05
CA VAL A 140 3.63 -9.60 -1.72
C VAL A 140 3.93 -10.39 -3.00
N LEU A 141 5.09 -11.02 -3.05
CA LEU A 141 5.60 -11.76 -4.20
C LEU A 141 5.48 -13.26 -3.89
N GLY A 142 4.55 -13.93 -4.56
CA GLY A 142 4.27 -15.36 -4.40
C GLY A 142 4.58 -16.16 -5.65
N PRO A 143 4.62 -17.50 -5.60
CA PRO A 143 5.14 -18.32 -6.71
C PRO A 143 4.37 -18.13 -8.02
N SER A 144 3.06 -17.85 -7.92
CA SER A 144 2.13 -17.68 -9.03
C SER A 144 1.41 -16.32 -9.04
N THR A 145 1.63 -15.47 -8.04
CA THR A 145 0.87 -14.22 -7.88
C THR A 145 1.74 -13.07 -7.40
N CYS A 146 1.37 -11.86 -7.80
CA CYS A 146 1.86 -10.62 -7.20
C CYS A 146 0.70 -9.92 -6.52
N GLN A 147 0.90 -9.43 -5.31
CA GLN A 147 -0.13 -8.70 -4.58
C GLN A 147 0.36 -7.33 -4.16
N LEU A 148 -0.55 -6.38 -4.18
CA LEU A 148 -0.36 -5.09 -3.56
C LEU A 148 -1.39 -4.91 -2.46
N VAL A 149 -0.92 -4.62 -1.25
CA VAL A 149 -1.75 -4.45 -0.07
C VAL A 149 -1.52 -3.07 0.51
N HIS A 150 -2.54 -2.23 0.59
CA HIS A 150 -2.51 -0.99 1.34
C HIS A 150 -3.21 -1.24 2.68
N MET A 151 -2.49 -1.08 3.78
CA MET A 151 -3.05 -1.09 5.13
C MET A 151 -3.02 0.33 5.66
N ARG A 152 -4.20 0.88 5.99
CA ARG A 152 -4.34 2.27 6.46
C ARG A 152 -5.08 2.29 7.78
N THR A 153 -4.46 2.90 8.77
CA THR A 153 -5.00 3.05 10.12
C THR A 153 -5.50 4.48 10.30
N GLU A 154 -6.74 4.59 10.75
CA GLU A 154 -7.42 5.85 11.00
C GLU A 154 -7.90 5.92 12.44
N GLN A 155 -8.15 7.14 12.92
CA GLN A 155 -8.63 7.43 14.26
C GLN A 155 -9.64 8.59 14.21
N PRO A 156 -10.48 8.77 15.24
CA PRO A 156 -11.34 9.93 15.36
C PRO A 156 -10.58 11.24 15.16
N ALA A 157 -11.15 12.12 14.34
CA ALA A 157 -10.68 13.49 14.22
C ALA A 157 -11.10 14.32 15.45
N ASP A 158 -12.31 14.08 15.93
CA ASP A 158 -12.87 14.69 17.13
C ASP A 158 -12.29 14.06 18.40
N ALA A 159 -11.67 14.88 19.24
CA ALA A 159 -11.09 14.48 20.51
C ALA A 159 -12.15 14.24 21.61
N SER A 160 -13.40 14.67 21.40
CA SER A 160 -14.52 14.39 22.31
C SER A 160 -14.98 12.94 22.24
N LEU A 161 -14.69 12.25 21.13
CA LEU A 161 -15.01 10.84 20.96
C LEU A 161 -14.00 9.96 21.73
N PRO A 162 -14.46 8.83 22.30
CA PRO A 162 -13.56 7.84 22.87
C PRO A 162 -12.48 7.41 21.86
N PRO A 163 -11.21 7.25 22.28
CA PRO A 163 -10.16 6.88 21.36
C PRO A 163 -10.36 5.46 20.84
N PHE A 164 -10.44 5.34 19.51
CA PHE A 164 -10.42 4.08 18.80
C PHE A 164 -9.58 4.19 17.53
N ARG A 165 -9.21 3.04 16.97
CA ARG A 165 -8.49 2.94 15.70
C ARG A 165 -9.20 1.95 14.81
N VAL A 166 -9.31 2.31 13.53
CA VAL A 166 -9.84 1.44 12.49
C VAL A 166 -8.71 1.18 11.51
N GLN A 167 -8.51 -0.08 11.14
CA GLN A 167 -7.59 -0.44 10.08
C GLN A 167 -8.34 -0.95 8.87
N TRP A 168 -8.02 -0.37 7.72
CA TRP A 168 -8.53 -0.75 6.41
C TRP A 168 -7.45 -1.45 5.60
N GLU A 169 -7.84 -2.48 4.87
CA GLU A 169 -6.99 -3.19 3.92
C GLU A 169 -7.61 -3.09 2.53
N VAL A 170 -6.86 -2.56 1.57
CA VAL A 170 -7.10 -2.76 0.13
C VAL A 170 -6.07 -3.76 -0.38
N ARG A 171 -6.52 -4.85 -0.97
CA ARG A 171 -5.67 -5.89 -1.54
C ARG A 171 -6.03 -6.10 -3.02
N CYS A 172 -5.04 -5.92 -3.88
CA CYS A 172 -5.11 -6.25 -5.30
C CYS A 172 -4.22 -7.47 -5.54
N VAL A 173 -4.77 -8.52 -6.15
CA VAL A 173 -4.05 -9.75 -6.50
C VAL A 173 -3.99 -9.85 -8.02
N PHE A 174 -2.79 -10.11 -8.52
CA PHE A 174 -2.50 -10.26 -9.94
C PHE A 174 -1.90 -11.63 -10.21
N SER A 175 -2.02 -12.09 -11.47
CA SER A 175 -1.15 -13.15 -11.97
C SER A 175 0.32 -12.71 -11.82
N ARG A 176 1.25 -13.67 -11.70
CA ARG A 176 2.69 -13.35 -11.59
C ARG A 176 3.20 -12.41 -12.70
N ALA A 177 2.69 -12.58 -13.92
CA ALA A 177 3.05 -11.77 -15.06
C ALA A 177 2.34 -10.40 -15.12
N ILE A 178 1.47 -10.07 -14.13
CA ILE A 178 0.65 -8.84 -14.08
C ILE A 178 -0.22 -8.66 -15.34
N THR A 179 -0.62 -9.75 -15.97
CA THR A 179 -1.49 -9.73 -17.15
C THR A 179 -2.96 -9.59 -16.78
N GLU A 180 -3.32 -10.02 -15.58
CA GLU A 180 -4.70 -10.07 -15.10
C GLU A 180 -4.75 -9.70 -13.61
N LEU A 181 -5.75 -8.90 -13.25
CA LEU A 181 -6.16 -8.70 -11.87
C LEU A 181 -7.14 -9.82 -11.50
N THR A 182 -6.70 -10.76 -10.67
CA THR A 182 -7.47 -11.94 -10.32
C THR A 182 -8.43 -11.70 -9.16
N ALA A 183 -8.11 -10.77 -8.26
CA ALA A 183 -8.99 -10.38 -7.16
C ALA A 183 -8.70 -8.96 -6.65
N VAL A 184 -9.75 -8.27 -6.20
CA VAL A 184 -9.65 -7.03 -5.42
C VAL A 184 -10.52 -7.16 -4.18
N ARG A 185 -10.01 -6.72 -3.04
CA ARG A 185 -10.74 -6.65 -1.79
C ARG A 185 -10.49 -5.32 -1.11
N LEU A 186 -11.54 -4.77 -0.50
CA LEU A 186 -11.47 -3.70 0.49
C LEU A 186 -12.22 -4.16 1.73
N ARG A 187 -11.58 -4.13 2.90
CA ARG A 187 -12.20 -4.54 4.17
C ARG A 187 -11.65 -3.78 5.36
N MET A 188 -12.44 -3.73 6.43
CA MET A 188 -11.92 -3.44 7.77
C MET A 188 -11.21 -4.70 8.30
N THR A 189 -9.97 -4.56 8.76
CA THR A 189 -9.18 -5.65 9.35
C THR A 189 -9.10 -5.57 10.87
N SER A 190 -9.22 -4.37 11.44
CA SER A 190 -9.17 -4.16 12.88
C SER A 190 -10.07 -2.99 13.30
N LEU A 191 -10.68 -3.12 14.47
CA LEU A 191 -11.36 -2.05 15.21
C LEU A 191 -10.91 -2.16 16.67
N GLU A 192 -9.99 -1.30 17.07
CA GLU A 192 -9.36 -1.30 18.38
C GLU A 192 -9.86 -0.13 19.22
N PHE A 193 -10.09 -0.39 20.50
CA PHE A 193 -10.53 0.62 21.47
C PHE A 193 -9.48 0.76 22.58
N GLY A 194 -9.32 1.97 23.12
CA GLY A 194 -8.59 2.19 24.38
C GLY A 194 -9.20 1.40 25.55
N LYS A 195 -8.56 1.35 26.72
CA LYS A 195 -8.97 0.51 27.87
C LYS A 195 -10.43 0.75 28.30
N VAL A 196 -11.19 -0.33 28.53
CA VAL A 196 -12.58 -0.25 29.01
C VAL A 196 -12.62 0.47 30.36
N GLY A 197 -13.56 1.40 30.54
CA GLY A 197 -13.77 2.12 31.80
C GLY A 197 -12.76 3.23 32.08
N VAL A 198 -11.69 3.32 31.28
CA VAL A 198 -10.71 4.42 31.30
C VAL A 198 -10.91 5.31 30.08
N ASP A 199 -10.97 4.69 28.90
CA ASP A 199 -11.02 5.39 27.61
C ASP A 199 -12.41 5.29 26.94
N ALA A 200 -13.15 4.20 27.18
CA ALA A 200 -14.48 3.98 26.60
C ALA A 200 -15.37 3.06 27.45
N THR A 201 -16.69 3.30 27.50
CA THR A 201 -17.67 2.38 28.10
C THR A 201 -18.06 1.27 27.11
N ALA A 202 -18.64 0.18 27.60
CA ALA A 202 -19.14 -0.90 26.74
C ALA A 202 -20.19 -0.39 25.74
N ALA A 203 -21.14 0.44 26.19
CA ALA A 203 -22.15 1.05 25.35
C ALA A 203 -21.56 1.93 24.23
N HIS A 204 -20.51 2.71 24.51
CA HIS A 204 -19.82 3.49 23.48
C HIS A 204 -19.17 2.59 22.42
N ARG A 205 -18.54 1.49 22.84
CA ARG A 205 -17.91 0.55 21.91
C ARG A 205 -18.94 -0.13 21.01
N ASP A 206 -20.09 -0.50 21.56
CA ASP A 206 -21.14 -1.16 20.80
C ASP A 206 -21.82 -0.21 19.82
N ALA A 207 -22.01 1.06 20.20
CA ALA A 207 -22.45 2.10 19.27
C ALA A 207 -21.46 2.26 18.10
N ILE A 208 -20.16 2.39 18.38
CA ILE A 208 -19.13 2.50 17.34
C ILE A 208 -19.09 1.26 16.44
N ARG A 209 -19.19 0.06 17.02
CA ARG A 209 -19.26 -1.20 16.26
C ARG A 209 -20.45 -1.24 15.30
N SER A 210 -21.63 -0.77 15.73
CA SER A 210 -22.81 -0.76 14.87
C SER A 210 -22.65 0.10 13.61
N HIS A 211 -21.88 1.19 13.69
CA HIS A 211 -21.53 2.01 12.52
C HIS A 211 -20.68 1.22 11.50
N PHE A 212 -19.68 0.46 11.96
CA PHE A 212 -18.75 -0.23 11.06
C PHE A 212 -19.18 -1.65 10.66
N LEU A 213 -20.02 -2.33 11.44
CA LEU A 213 -20.49 -3.70 11.19
C LEU A 213 -21.88 -3.78 10.55
N GLY A 214 -22.66 -2.69 10.59
CA GLY A 214 -23.99 -2.63 9.97
C GLY A 214 -23.98 -2.36 8.46
N GLY A 215 -22.81 -2.10 7.87
CA GLY A 215 -22.66 -1.85 6.43
C GLY A 215 -22.24 -3.10 5.69
N ASP A 216 -23.17 -3.71 4.96
CA ASP A 216 -22.85 -4.71 3.94
C ASP A 216 -22.00 -4.05 2.85
N LEU A 217 -20.69 -4.28 2.91
CA LEU A 217 -19.70 -3.68 2.03
C LEU A 217 -19.63 -4.47 0.72
N PHE A 218 -20.72 -4.47 -0.05
CA PHE A 218 -20.70 -4.95 -1.43
C PHE A 218 -20.16 -3.84 -2.33
N LEU A 219 -18.89 -3.96 -2.71
CA LEU A 219 -18.39 -3.27 -3.90
C LEU A 219 -18.95 -4.02 -5.12
N ALA A 220 -20.09 -3.56 -5.63
CA ALA A 220 -20.61 -3.92 -6.93
C ALA A 220 -19.79 -3.24 -8.05
#